data_AF-A0AA88PTB9-F1
#
_entry.id   AF-A0AA88PTB9-F1
#
_cell.length_a   1.000
_cell.length_b   1.000
_cell.length_c   1.000
_cell.angle_alpha   90.00
_cell.angle_beta   90.00
_cell.angle_gamma   90.00
#
_symmetry.space_group_name_H-M   'P 1'
#
loop_
_entity.id
_entity.type
_entity.pdbx_description
1 polymer ?
#
loop_
_entity_poly.entity_id
_entity_poly.type
_entity_poly.pdbx_seq_one_letter_code
_entity_poly.pdbx_strand_id
1 'polypeptide(L)'
;MKSLVCILLLLETFFAIEQQVDRGLSQNEISQQLSSEDRRQNPPQTDTVRAETSTDCQLCFPDIHAALRELTAIVTEQKANIRALETRLKEELNKKNDEISNLTQSHVEHMRKENRERQIAFTAALMQSGSGHIGPFTTDITLIYRKVLTNIGNAYNPITVV
;
A
#
# COMPACT_ATOMS: atom_id res chain seq x y z
N MET A 1 18.50 -15.24 -23.89
CA MET A 1 17.29 -16.08 -24.12
C MET A 1 16.47 -16.31 -22.84
N LYS A 2 17.09 -16.71 -21.72
CA LYS A 2 16.38 -17.02 -20.45
C LYS A 2 15.63 -15.84 -19.82
N SER A 3 16.20 -14.63 -19.87
CA SER A 3 15.58 -13.41 -19.32
C SER A 3 14.31 -12.97 -20.06
N LEU A 4 14.30 -13.08 -21.39
CA LEU A 4 13.13 -12.74 -22.22
C LEU A 4 11.94 -13.69 -21.99
N VAL A 5 12.23 -14.98 -21.77
CA VAL A 5 11.19 -15.98 -21.47
C VAL A 5 10.52 -15.68 -20.12
N CYS A 6 11.28 -15.27 -19.10
CA CYS A 6 10.70 -14.88 -17.81
C CYS A 6 9.81 -13.63 -17.91
N ILE A 7 10.18 -12.65 -18.73
CA ILE A 7 9.37 -11.44 -18.92
C ILE A 7 8.05 -11.78 -19.63
N LEU A 8 8.08 -12.65 -20.65
CA LEU A 8 6.87 -13.10 -21.35
C LEU A 8 5.92 -13.87 -20.42
N LEU A 9 6.45 -14.77 -19.58
CA LEU A 9 5.64 -15.50 -18.59
C LEU A 9 4.99 -14.56 -17.56
N LEU A 10 5.71 -13.55 -17.09
CA LEU A 10 5.15 -12.57 -16.15
C LEU A 10 4.04 -11.73 -16.80
N LEU A 11 4.19 -11.33 -18.06
CA LEU A 11 3.17 -10.57 -18.78
C LEU A 11 1.90 -11.38 -19.06
N GLU A 12 2.04 -12.67 -19.39
CA GLU A 12 0.87 -13.55 -19.59
C GLU A 12 0.07 -13.74 -18.29
N THR A 13 0.76 -13.94 -17.16
CA THR A 13 0.08 -14.09 -15.85
C THR A 13 -0.59 -12.80 -15.40
N PHE A 14 0.00 -11.63 -15.70
CA PHE A 14 -0.59 -10.34 -15.37
C PHE A 14 -1.87 -10.07 -16.18
N PHE A 15 -1.86 -10.36 -17.48
CA PHE A 15 -3.04 -10.20 -18.35
C PHE A 15 -4.19 -11.14 -17.95
N ALA A 16 -3.88 -12.37 -17.54
CA ALA A 16 -4.89 -13.33 -17.07
C ALA A 16 -5.61 -12.85 -15.79
N ILE A 17 -4.88 -12.19 -14.87
CA ILE A 17 -5.44 -11.67 -13.61
C ILE A 17 -6.36 -10.47 -13.87
N GLU A 18 -5.94 -9.51 -14.71
CA GLU A 18 -6.76 -8.36 -15.12
C GLU A 18 -8.09 -8.81 -15.76
N GLN A 19 -8.04 -9.82 -16.64
CA GLN A 19 -9.23 -10.35 -17.30
C GLN A 19 -10.19 -11.07 -16.33
N GLN A 20 -9.66 -11.61 -15.22
CA GLN A 20 -10.45 -12.27 -14.17
C GLN A 20 -11.09 -11.26 -13.21
N VAL A 21 -10.44 -10.12 -12.97
CA VAL A 21 -10.98 -8.98 -12.21
C VAL A 21 -12.11 -8.30 -12.98
N ASP A 22 -11.93 -8.07 -14.29
CA ASP A 22 -12.95 -7.46 -15.15
C ASP A 22 -14.16 -8.39 -15.38
N ARG A 23 -13.91 -9.71 -15.49
CA ARG A 23 -14.96 -10.74 -15.55
C ARG A 23 -15.65 -10.98 -14.19
N GLY A 24 -14.97 -10.66 -13.08
CA GLY A 24 -15.54 -10.70 -11.73
C GLY A 24 -16.46 -9.52 -11.41
N LEU A 25 -16.27 -8.37 -12.09
CA LEU A 25 -17.13 -7.20 -11.96
C LEU A 25 -18.49 -7.39 -12.67
N SER A 26 -18.55 -8.18 -13.73
CA SER A 26 -19.75 -8.37 -14.57
C SER A 26 -20.71 -9.46 -14.09
N GLN A 27 -20.37 -10.25 -13.08
CA GLN A 27 -21.20 -11.36 -12.59
C GLN A 27 -21.97 -11.08 -11.28
N ASN A 28 -22.04 -9.83 -10.80
CA ASN A 28 -22.84 -9.50 -9.62
C ASN A 28 -24.32 -9.25 -10.00
N GLU A 29 -25.00 -10.32 -10.44
CA GLU A 29 -26.40 -10.33 -10.87
C GLU A 29 -27.40 -10.48 -9.70
N ILE A 30 -26.99 -10.14 -8.47
CA ILE A 30 -27.82 -10.28 -7.25
C ILE A 30 -28.58 -8.98 -6.90
N SER A 31 -28.29 -7.86 -7.57
CA SER A 31 -28.88 -6.55 -7.22
C SER A 31 -30.22 -6.22 -7.90
N GLN A 32 -30.80 -7.07 -8.75
CA GLN A 32 -32.08 -6.77 -9.44
C GLN A 32 -33.35 -7.33 -8.80
N GLN A 33 -33.26 -8.07 -7.68
CA GLN A 33 -34.42 -8.78 -7.11
C GLN A 33 -35.11 -8.08 -5.92
N LEU A 34 -34.80 -6.82 -5.59
CA LEU A 34 -35.40 -6.12 -4.43
C LEU A 34 -36.34 -4.96 -4.79
N SER A 35 -36.79 -4.81 -6.05
CA SER A 35 -37.60 -3.67 -6.48
C SER A 35 -39.06 -4.01 -6.89
N SER A 36 -39.58 -5.18 -6.58
CA SER A 36 -40.97 -5.52 -6.93
C SER A 36 -41.70 -6.29 -5.85
N GLU A 37 -41.94 -5.67 -4.71
CA GLU A 37 -42.93 -6.16 -3.75
C GLU A 37 -43.54 -5.00 -2.94
N ASP A 38 -43.98 -3.94 -3.64
CA ASP A 38 -44.82 -2.88 -3.07
C ASP A 38 -46.22 -2.88 -3.70
N ARG A 39 -46.95 -4.00 -3.55
CA ARG A 39 -48.38 -4.04 -3.87
C ARG A 39 -49.17 -5.12 -3.17
N ARG A 40 -49.42 -4.95 -1.87
CA ARG A 40 -50.56 -5.55 -1.17
C ARG A 40 -51.17 -4.53 -0.21
N GLN A 41 -51.96 -3.60 -0.73
CA GLN A 41 -52.97 -2.92 0.07
C GLN A 41 -54.09 -3.92 0.39
N ASN A 42 -54.28 -4.24 1.67
CA ASN A 42 -55.48 -4.88 2.17
C ASN A 42 -56.58 -3.81 2.36
N PRO A 43 -57.85 -4.10 2.04
CA PRO A 43 -58.97 -3.16 2.20
C PRO A 43 -59.39 -2.99 3.67
N PRO A 44 -60.08 -1.88 4.03
CA PRO A 44 -60.46 -1.58 5.41
C PRO A 44 -61.87 -2.08 5.73
N GLN A 45 -62.06 -2.87 6.81
CA GLN A 45 -63.33 -3.21 7.51
C GLN A 45 -62.94 -3.86 8.87
N THR A 46 -63.50 -3.62 10.06
CA THR A 46 -64.84 -3.18 10.54
C THR A 46 -64.72 -2.67 11.99
N ASP A 47 -65.59 -1.73 12.38
CA ASP A 47 -65.83 -1.26 13.75
C ASP A 47 -66.22 -2.38 14.73
N THR A 48 -65.67 -2.38 15.95
CA THR A 48 -66.44 -2.72 17.17
C THR A 48 -65.77 -2.09 18.38
N VAL A 49 -66.46 -1.10 18.95
CA VAL A 49 -66.23 -0.56 20.29
C VAL A 49 -66.50 -1.65 21.33
N ARG A 50 -65.54 -1.93 22.20
CA ARG A 50 -65.83 -2.31 23.60
C ARG A 50 -64.71 -1.82 24.51
N ALA A 51 -65.05 -0.84 25.34
CA ALA A 51 -64.27 -0.42 26.48
C ALA A 51 -64.41 -1.45 27.59
N GLU A 52 -63.29 -2.01 28.07
CA GLU A 52 -63.21 -2.61 29.40
C GLU A 52 -61.87 -2.21 30.01
N THR A 53 -61.94 -1.23 30.90
CA THR A 53 -60.92 -0.94 31.90
C THR A 53 -60.84 -2.14 32.85
N SER A 54 -59.69 -2.79 32.91
CA SER A 54 -59.31 -3.56 34.10
C SER A 54 -57.85 -3.30 34.41
N THR A 55 -57.67 -2.55 35.48
CA THR A 55 -56.44 -2.36 36.23
C THR A 55 -55.85 -3.71 36.64
N ASP A 56 -54.52 -3.71 36.74
CA ASP A 56 -53.69 -4.59 37.56
C ASP A 56 -53.21 -5.92 36.95
N CYS A 57 -51.99 -5.87 36.40
CA CYS A 57 -50.95 -6.87 36.62
C CYS A 57 -49.61 -6.14 36.69
N GLN A 58 -49.35 -5.57 37.87
CA GLN A 58 -48.02 -5.14 38.27
C GLN A 58 -47.15 -6.38 38.54
N LEU A 59 -46.53 -6.90 37.47
CA LEU A 59 -45.25 -7.65 37.40
C LEU A 59 -45.18 -8.44 36.08
N CYS A 60 -43.98 -8.54 35.52
CA CYS A 60 -43.51 -9.50 34.51
C CYS A 60 -43.50 -9.10 33.01
N PHE A 61 -42.25 -8.98 32.54
CA PHE A 61 -41.72 -8.95 31.16
C PHE A 61 -41.75 -7.59 30.43
N PRO A 62 -40.58 -7.09 29.96
CA PRO A 62 -40.56 -6.02 28.97
C PRO A 62 -41.45 -6.39 27.79
N ASP A 63 -42.23 -5.43 27.28
CA ASP A 63 -42.94 -5.60 26.01
C ASP A 63 -41.89 -6.03 24.97
N ILE A 64 -42.05 -7.24 24.43
CA ILE A 64 -41.08 -7.87 23.53
C ILE A 64 -40.80 -6.94 22.34
N HIS A 65 -41.80 -6.18 21.89
CA HIS A 65 -41.63 -5.19 20.83
C HIS A 65 -40.77 -3.99 21.27
N ALA A 66 -40.90 -3.53 22.51
CA ALA A 66 -40.08 -2.46 23.06
C ALA A 66 -38.60 -2.91 23.17
N ALA A 67 -38.35 -4.12 23.68
CA ALA A 67 -37.00 -4.69 23.77
C ALA A 67 -36.36 -4.90 22.39
N LEU A 68 -37.12 -5.38 21.41
CA LEU A 68 -36.65 -5.53 20.03
C LEU A 68 -36.31 -4.17 19.38
N ARG A 69 -37.13 -3.14 19.63
CA ARG A 69 -36.87 -1.79 19.12
C ARG A 69 -35.60 -1.19 19.74
N GLU A 70 -35.41 -1.37 21.04
CA GLU A 70 -34.20 -0.92 21.74
C GLU A 70 -32.96 -1.65 21.22
N LEU A 71 -33.00 -2.97 21.07
CA LEU A 71 -31.91 -3.74 20.48
C LEU A 71 -31.63 -3.31 19.04
N THR A 72 -32.67 -3.06 18.24
CA THR A 72 -32.53 -2.54 16.87
C THR A 72 -31.82 -1.20 16.88
N ALA A 73 -32.20 -0.28 17.77
CA ALA A 73 -31.53 1.02 17.90
C ALA A 73 -30.04 0.86 18.23
N ILE A 74 -29.72 0.04 19.25
CA ILE A 74 -28.32 -0.21 19.66
C ILE A 74 -27.51 -0.83 18.53
N VAL A 75 -28.05 -1.82 17.82
CA VAL A 75 -27.35 -2.45 16.68
C VAL A 75 -27.14 -1.46 15.54
N THR A 76 -28.12 -0.60 15.25
CA THR A 76 -27.96 0.44 14.23
C THR A 76 -26.91 1.48 14.62
N GLU A 77 -26.86 1.87 15.89
CA GLU A 77 -25.87 2.80 16.43
C GLU A 77 -24.46 2.18 16.40
N GLN A 78 -24.31 0.93 16.85
CA GLN A 78 -23.05 0.20 16.78
C GLN A 78 -22.56 0.08 15.33
N LYS A 79 -23.45 -0.22 14.39
CA LYS A 79 -23.12 -0.27 12.96
C LYS A 79 -22.64 1.08 12.42
N ALA A 80 -23.25 2.18 12.88
CA ALA A 80 -22.81 3.52 12.52
C ALA A 80 -21.41 3.83 13.10
N ASN A 81 -21.19 3.48 14.37
CA ASN A 81 -19.91 3.67 15.05
C ASN A 81 -18.78 2.86 14.38
N ILE A 82 -19.03 1.61 14.00
CA ILE A 82 -18.08 0.77 13.27
C ILE A 82 -17.69 1.44 11.94
N ARG A 83 -18.68 1.87 11.14
CA ARG A 83 -18.42 2.57 9.87
C ARG A 83 -17.62 3.86 10.04
N ALA A 84 -17.89 4.61 11.11
CA ALA A 84 -17.15 5.83 11.42
C ALA A 84 -15.69 5.52 11.80
N LEU A 85 -15.46 4.49 12.61
CA LEU A 85 -14.11 4.04 12.98
C LEU A 85 -13.33 3.51 11.78
N GLU A 86 -13.96 2.70 10.92
CA GLU A 86 -13.35 2.21 9.67
C GLU A 86 -12.92 3.36 8.77
N THR A 87 -13.78 4.37 8.60
CA THR A 87 -13.45 5.57 7.82
C THR A 87 -12.26 6.33 8.40
N ARG A 88 -12.25 6.59 9.70
CA ARG A 88 -11.13 7.28 10.39
C ARG A 88 -9.82 6.51 10.25
N LEU A 89 -9.85 5.19 10.41
CA LEU A 89 -8.66 4.36 10.27
C LEU A 89 -8.11 4.42 8.84
N LYS A 90 -9.00 4.39 7.84
CA LYS A 90 -8.61 4.51 6.43
C LYS A 90 -8.00 5.87 6.12
N GLU A 91 -8.57 6.96 6.64
CA GLU A 91 -8.03 8.31 6.48
C GLU A 91 -6.64 8.45 7.13
N GLU A 92 -6.47 7.96 8.36
CA GLU A 92 -5.17 7.95 9.04
C GLU A 92 -4.13 7.09 8.32
N LEU A 93 -4.54 5.94 7.77
CA LEU A 93 -3.66 5.09 6.98
C LEU A 93 -3.19 5.81 5.71
N ASN A 94 -4.11 6.46 4.98
CA ASN A 94 -3.79 7.22 3.78
C ASN A 94 -2.85 8.39 4.10
N LYS A 95 -3.14 9.15 5.16
CA LYS A 95 -2.30 10.25 5.61
C LYS A 95 -0.87 9.79 5.94
N LYS A 96 -0.73 8.70 6.71
CA LYS A 96 0.59 8.14 7.01
C LYS A 96 1.31 7.62 5.77
N ASN A 97 0.59 7.02 4.83
CA ASN A 97 1.16 6.57 3.56
C ASN A 97 1.70 7.76 2.75
N ASP A 98 0.97 8.87 2.70
CA ASP A 98 1.41 10.10 2.03
C ASP A 98 2.63 10.71 2.73
N GLU A 99 2.63 10.78 4.06
CA GLU A 99 3.78 11.24 4.85
C GLU A 99 5.04 10.38 4.60
N ILE A 100 4.89 9.04 4.62
CA ILE A 100 5.98 8.11 4.34
C ILE A 100 6.49 8.26 2.91
N SER A 101 5.59 8.39 1.94
CA SER A 101 5.93 8.59 0.53
C SER A 101 6.73 9.89 0.34
N ASN A 102 6.26 10.99 0.91
CA ASN A 102 6.93 12.29 0.84
C ASN A 102 8.32 12.27 1.50
N LEU A 103 8.43 11.65 2.69
CA LEU A 103 9.71 11.51 3.39
C LEU A 103 10.68 10.64 2.58
N THR A 104 10.21 9.53 2.04
CA THR A 104 11.01 8.61 1.21
C THR A 104 11.49 9.32 -0.05
N GLN A 105 10.62 10.05 -0.73
CA GLN A 105 10.99 10.82 -1.92
C GLN A 105 12.03 11.88 -1.59
N SER A 106 11.82 12.65 -0.52
CA SER A 106 12.78 13.66 -0.07
C SER A 106 14.15 13.06 0.25
N HIS A 107 14.18 11.93 0.96
CA HIS A 107 15.42 11.24 1.29
C HIS A 107 16.14 10.71 0.05
N VAL A 108 15.40 10.12 -0.89
CA VAL A 108 15.96 9.63 -2.17
C VAL A 108 16.50 10.78 -3.02
N GLU A 109 15.77 11.90 -3.12
CA GLU A 109 16.21 13.12 -3.80
C GLU A 109 17.51 13.66 -3.18
N HIS A 110 17.57 13.73 -1.85
CA HIS A 110 18.76 14.15 -1.11
C HIS A 110 19.96 13.25 -1.42
N MET A 111 19.82 11.92 -1.29
CA MET A 111 20.90 10.97 -1.61
C MET A 111 21.31 11.05 -3.09
N ARG A 112 20.36 11.21 -4.01
CA ARG A 112 20.67 11.38 -5.44
C ARG A 112 21.44 12.67 -5.70
N LYS A 113 21.12 13.75 -4.99
CA LYS A 113 21.86 15.01 -5.09
C LYS A 113 23.28 14.84 -4.54
N GLU A 114 23.42 14.26 -3.35
CA GLU A 114 24.73 14.00 -2.73
C GLU A 114 25.62 13.11 -3.62
N ASN A 115 25.05 12.05 -4.20
CA ASN A 115 25.78 11.17 -5.13
C ASN A 115 26.13 11.87 -6.46
N ARG A 116 25.31 12.81 -6.94
CA ARG A 116 25.65 13.63 -8.13
C ARG A 116 26.78 14.60 -7.84
N GLU A 117 26.86 15.13 -6.62
CA GLU A 117 27.94 16.02 -6.20
C GLU A 117 29.23 15.24 -5.88
N ARG A 118 29.11 14.00 -5.42
CA ARG A 118 30.24 13.09 -5.11
C ARG A 118 30.50 12.06 -6.20
N GLN A 119 30.68 12.52 -7.44
CA GLN A 119 31.15 11.65 -8.50
C GLN A 119 32.61 11.23 -8.22
N ILE A 120 32.89 9.93 -8.32
CA ILE A 120 34.23 9.37 -8.16
C ILE A 120 34.49 8.43 -9.34
N ALA A 121 35.62 8.62 -10.00
CA ALA A 121 36.09 7.75 -11.06
C ALA A 121 37.62 7.77 -11.07
N PHE A 122 38.23 6.58 -11.11
CA PHE A 122 39.68 6.45 -11.09
C PHE A 122 40.16 5.49 -12.16
N THR A 123 41.12 5.94 -12.96
CA THR A 123 41.78 5.13 -13.99
C THR A 123 43.24 5.53 -14.03
N ALA A 124 44.14 4.55 -13.96
CA ALA A 124 45.57 4.81 -13.94
C ALA A 124 46.37 3.64 -14.53
N ALA A 125 47.65 3.90 -14.82
CA ALA A 125 48.64 2.94 -15.23
C ALA A 125 49.91 3.08 -14.38
N LEU A 126 50.53 1.95 -14.08
CA LEU A 126 51.77 1.89 -13.30
C LEU A 126 52.96 2.48 -14.07
N MET A 127 52.91 2.48 -15.41
CA MET A 127 53.96 2.99 -16.28
C MET A 127 53.51 4.26 -17.03
N GLN A 128 54.45 5.16 -17.31
CA GLN A 128 54.20 6.38 -18.07
C GLN A 128 53.88 6.09 -19.56
N SER A 129 54.60 5.12 -20.13
CA SER A 129 54.46 4.64 -21.50
C SER A 129 55.10 3.27 -21.65
N GLY A 130 54.73 2.57 -22.73
CA GLY A 130 55.32 1.28 -23.09
C GLY A 130 54.85 0.11 -22.24
N SER A 131 55.58 -1.00 -22.35
CA SER A 131 55.40 -2.20 -21.54
C SER A 131 56.72 -2.52 -20.85
N GLY A 132 56.65 -3.11 -19.67
CA GLY A 132 57.82 -3.44 -18.87
C GLY A 132 57.43 -4.20 -17.62
N HIS A 133 58.40 -4.90 -17.05
CA HIS A 133 58.21 -5.63 -15.81
C HIS A 133 58.50 -4.72 -14.62
N ILE A 134 57.63 -4.76 -13.61
CA ILE A 134 57.79 -4.02 -12.34
C ILE A 134 58.05 -5.07 -11.25
N GLY A 135 59.29 -5.11 -10.78
CA GLY A 135 59.80 -6.14 -9.88
C GLY A 135 61.05 -6.83 -10.45
N PRO A 136 61.56 -7.89 -9.80
CA PRO A 136 61.01 -8.50 -8.58
C PRO A 136 61.29 -7.66 -7.32
N PHE A 137 60.38 -7.74 -6.34
CA PHE A 137 60.57 -7.13 -5.02
C PHE A 137 60.70 -8.24 -3.97
N THR A 138 61.67 -8.11 -3.06
CA THR A 138 61.92 -9.07 -1.97
C THR A 138 61.23 -8.68 -0.66
N THR A 139 60.60 -7.51 -0.62
CA THR A 139 59.85 -6.94 0.49
C THR A 139 58.56 -6.31 -0.03
N ASP A 140 57.60 -6.02 0.85
CA ASP A 140 56.41 -5.27 0.47
C ASP A 140 56.78 -3.86 0.00
N ILE A 141 56.28 -3.48 -1.18
CA ILE A 141 56.49 -2.16 -1.79
C ILE A 141 55.14 -1.59 -2.19
N THR A 142 54.86 -0.35 -1.79
CA THR A 142 53.69 0.37 -2.29
C THR A 142 53.94 0.85 -3.72
N LEU A 143 53.10 0.42 -4.66
CA LEU A 143 53.20 0.85 -6.04
C LEU A 143 52.56 2.22 -6.24
N ILE A 144 53.30 3.12 -6.89
CA ILE A 144 52.81 4.44 -7.28
C ILE A 144 52.40 4.38 -8.74
N TYR A 145 51.13 4.70 -9.04
CA TYR A 145 50.68 4.87 -10.41
C TYR A 145 51.36 6.09 -11.02
N ARG A 146 52.27 5.85 -11.98
CA ARG A 146 53.03 6.93 -12.63
C ARG A 146 52.18 7.74 -13.60
N LYS A 147 51.12 7.13 -14.16
CA LYS A 147 50.19 7.77 -15.09
C LYS A 147 48.77 7.65 -14.57
N VAL A 148 48.19 8.76 -14.14
CA VAL A 148 46.77 8.83 -13.77
C VAL A 148 45.99 9.42 -14.94
N LEU A 149 45.08 8.64 -15.52
CA LEU A 149 44.23 9.04 -16.65
C LEU A 149 42.95 9.73 -16.17
N THR A 150 42.41 9.29 -15.05
CA THR A 150 41.16 9.81 -14.46
C THR A 150 41.28 9.76 -12.95
N ASN A 151 40.93 10.85 -12.27
CA ASN A 151 40.90 10.97 -10.80
C ASN A 151 39.77 11.90 -10.36
N ILE A 152 38.56 11.63 -10.85
CA ILE A 152 37.37 12.39 -10.50
C ILE A 152 37.09 12.16 -9.01
N GLY A 153 36.83 13.24 -8.27
CA GLY A 153 36.69 13.20 -6.82
C GLY A 153 38.02 13.32 -6.06
N ASN A 154 39.17 13.44 -6.76
CA ASN A 154 40.51 13.61 -6.18
C ASN A 154 40.83 12.58 -5.10
N ALA A 155 40.39 11.34 -5.30
CA ALA A 155 40.51 10.27 -4.33
C ALA A 155 41.94 9.73 -4.21
N TYR A 156 42.77 9.89 -5.25
CA TYR A 156 44.17 9.44 -5.26
C TYR A 156 45.16 10.62 -5.24
N ASN A 157 46.17 10.53 -4.40
CA ASN A 157 47.32 11.43 -4.34
C ASN A 157 48.64 10.62 -4.38
N PRO A 158 49.48 10.77 -5.42
CA PRO A 158 50.71 10.00 -5.55
C PRO A 158 51.81 10.35 -4.54
N ILE A 159 51.68 11.47 -3.82
CA ILE A 159 52.63 11.88 -2.77
C ILE A 159 52.38 11.06 -1.49
N THR A 160 51.12 10.89 -1.14
CA THR A 160 50.69 10.19 0.07
C THR A 160 50.33 8.73 -0.20
N VAL A 161 50.13 8.37 -1.47
CA VAL A 161 49.72 7.05 -1.96
C VAL A 161 48.40 6.57 -1.33
N VAL A 162 47.46 7.51 -1.19
CA VAL A 162 46.07 7.29 -0.78
C VAL A 162 45.15 7.96 -1.77
#